data_AF-A0A257JGU9-F1
#
_entry.id   AF-A0A257JGU9-F1
#
_cell.length_a   1.000
_cell.length_b   1.000
_cell.length_c   1.000
_cell.angle_alpha   90.00
_cell.angle_beta   90.00
_cell.angle_gamma   90.00
#
_symmetry.space_group_name_H-M   'P 1'
#
loop_
_entity.id
_entity.type
_entity.pdbx_description
1 polymer ?
#
loop_
_entity_poly.entity_id
_entity_poly.type
_entity_poly.pdbx_seq_one_letter_code
_entity_poly.pdbx_strand_id
1 'polypeptide(L)'
;MRCLWPALLLLAGCSGGPEVAPGGIVSNNPCIDAILAQVAPADIAAVSSWSHDPESASAPLGWARAHPALGVTAEEIIAAKPRLLLTGNLASSGTNAALAKAGVPMRTFGVPATVADSISQVQAVATAVGHPRAGQRLAADIAAAAKPATTPPNRSAIIWQTGGFVAGKGTLQDELLARAGFINASGQFGLQQWDVLPLETLVRSPPDINFMTTMAT
;
A
#
# COMPACT_ATOMS: atom_id res chain seq x y z
N MET A 1 -47.49 -47.29 19.28
CA MET A 1 -46.01 -47.20 19.20
C MET A 1 -45.63 -46.81 17.79
N ARG A 2 -45.12 -45.58 17.60
CA ARG A 2 -44.26 -45.14 16.48
C ARG A 2 -43.96 -43.65 16.68
N CYS A 3 -42.81 -43.39 17.31
CA CYS A 3 -42.27 -42.05 17.53
C CYS A 3 -41.88 -41.43 16.19
N LEU A 4 -42.40 -40.25 15.89
CA LEU A 4 -41.90 -39.37 14.84
C LEU A 4 -40.94 -38.37 15.50
N TRP A 5 -39.65 -38.54 15.22
CA TRP A 5 -38.60 -37.59 15.57
C TRP A 5 -38.51 -36.56 14.44
N PRO A 6 -38.73 -35.25 14.65
CA PRO A 6 -38.32 -34.26 13.69
C PRO A 6 -36.82 -34.02 13.84
N ALA A 7 -36.07 -34.36 12.79
CA ALA A 7 -34.67 -34.00 12.65
C ALA A 7 -34.56 -32.48 12.53
N LEU A 8 -33.95 -31.86 13.55
CA LEU A 8 -33.64 -30.44 13.59
C LEU A 8 -32.37 -30.21 12.74
N LEU A 9 -32.53 -29.68 11.52
CA LEU A 9 -31.43 -29.22 10.68
C LEU A 9 -30.87 -27.91 11.26
N LEU A 10 -29.80 -28.02 12.04
CA LEU A 10 -28.96 -26.89 12.44
C LEU A 10 -28.05 -26.49 11.28
N LEU A 11 -28.47 -25.50 10.49
CA LEU A 11 -27.61 -24.77 9.56
C LEU A 11 -26.68 -23.84 10.37
N ALA A 12 -25.64 -24.41 10.97
CA ALA A 12 -24.52 -23.64 11.51
C ALA A 12 -23.51 -23.40 10.37
N GLY A 13 -23.73 -22.31 9.63
CA GLY A 13 -22.89 -21.90 8.51
C GLY A 13 -22.61 -20.41 8.53
N CYS A 14 -22.22 -19.85 9.68
CA CYS A 14 -21.57 -18.54 9.70
C CYS A 14 -20.07 -18.74 9.50
N SER A 15 -19.60 -18.61 8.26
CA SER A 15 -18.20 -18.30 8.00
C SER A 15 -17.95 -16.88 8.48
N GLY A 16 -17.78 -16.70 9.79
CA GLY A 16 -17.44 -15.44 10.43
C GLY A 16 -15.99 -15.10 10.13
N GLY A 17 -15.73 -14.55 8.94
CA GLY A 17 -14.57 -13.67 8.80
C GLY A 17 -14.67 -12.57 9.85
N PRO A 18 -13.54 -12.07 10.40
CA PRO A 18 -13.60 -11.09 11.46
C PRO A 18 -14.36 -9.86 10.95
N GLU A 19 -15.52 -9.60 11.57
CA GLU A 19 -16.42 -8.51 11.19
C GLU A 19 -15.73 -7.18 11.48
N VAL A 20 -15.73 -6.27 10.50
CA VAL A 20 -15.09 -4.97 10.68
C VAL A 20 -15.84 -4.20 11.76
N ALA A 21 -15.17 -3.92 12.87
CA ALA A 21 -15.78 -3.21 13.99
C ALA A 21 -16.30 -1.83 13.53
N PRO A 22 -17.62 -1.54 13.66
CA PRO A 22 -18.18 -0.26 13.26
C PRO A 22 -17.51 0.90 13.99
N GLY A 23 -17.36 2.04 13.31
CA GLY A 23 -16.73 3.23 13.88
C GLY A 23 -15.20 3.13 14.04
N GLY A 24 -14.56 2.13 13.45
CA GLY A 24 -13.10 2.01 13.43
C GLY A 24 -12.41 2.84 12.34
N ILE A 25 -11.08 2.91 12.38
CA ILE A 25 -10.25 3.40 11.27
C ILE A 25 -10.05 2.25 10.29
N VAL A 26 -10.29 2.53 9.01
CA VAL A 26 -10.18 1.54 7.94
C VAL A 26 -9.23 2.06 6.88
N SER A 27 -8.39 1.19 6.32
CA SER A 27 -7.69 1.47 5.07
C SER A 27 -7.99 0.41 4.03
N ASN A 28 -8.03 0.83 2.76
CA ASN A 28 -8.14 -0.04 1.60
C ASN A 28 -6.91 0.13 0.67
N ASN A 29 -5.77 0.55 1.23
CA ASN A 29 -4.55 0.84 0.48
C ASN A 29 -3.31 0.24 1.18
N PRO A 30 -2.59 -0.69 0.54
CA PRO A 30 -1.46 -1.39 1.17
C PRO A 30 -0.30 -0.46 1.53
N CYS A 31 -0.06 0.60 0.75
CA CYS A 31 0.98 1.58 1.06
C CYS A 31 0.66 2.37 2.32
N ILE A 32 -0.62 2.66 2.57
CA ILE A 32 -1.08 3.31 3.80
C ILE A 32 -0.98 2.32 4.96
N ASP A 33 -1.36 1.05 4.76
CA ASP A 33 -1.23 0.00 5.77
C ASP A 33 0.20 -0.13 6.31
N ALA A 34 1.23 0.02 5.46
CA ALA A 34 2.63 0.03 5.88
C ALA A 34 2.96 1.16 6.88
N ILE A 35 2.32 2.32 6.71
CA ILE A 35 2.44 3.44 7.65
C ILE A 35 1.69 3.10 8.94
N LEU A 36 0.44 2.62 8.82
CA LEU A 36 -0.43 2.29 9.97
C LEU A 36 0.18 1.22 10.89
N ALA A 37 0.83 0.21 10.31
CA ALA A 37 1.56 -0.82 11.06
C ALA A 37 2.64 -0.24 11.98
N GLN A 38 3.19 0.93 11.65
CA GLN A 38 4.22 1.59 12.45
C GLN A 38 3.68 2.70 13.35
N VAL A 39 2.62 3.41 12.92
CA VAL A 39 2.14 4.59 13.66
C VAL A 39 0.94 4.32 14.56
N ALA A 40 0.08 3.36 14.23
CA ALA A 40 -1.16 3.09 14.94
C ALA A 40 -1.57 1.59 14.89
N PRO A 41 -0.67 0.62 15.15
CA PRO A 41 -0.92 -0.79 14.86
C PRO A 41 -2.10 -1.43 15.62
N ALA A 42 -2.57 -0.80 16.69
CA ALA A 42 -3.65 -1.27 17.55
C ALA A 42 -5.00 -0.56 17.31
N ASP A 43 -5.04 0.51 16.50
CA ASP A 43 -6.24 1.37 16.33
C ASP A 43 -6.94 1.16 14.98
N ILE A 44 -6.56 0.11 14.25
CA ILE A 44 -7.07 -0.22 12.91
C ILE A 44 -8.15 -1.29 13.03
N ALA A 45 -9.30 -1.04 12.40
CA ALA A 45 -10.41 -1.98 12.37
C ALA A 45 -10.41 -2.86 11.12
N ALA A 46 -9.84 -2.38 10.00
CA ALA A 46 -9.59 -3.18 8.82
C ALA A 46 -8.45 -2.59 7.97
N VAL A 47 -7.74 -3.49 7.29
CA VAL A 47 -6.67 -3.19 6.34
C VAL A 47 -7.13 -3.50 4.92
N SER A 48 -6.33 -3.12 3.93
CA SER A 48 -6.58 -3.49 2.54
C SER A 48 -6.60 -5.00 2.37
N SER A 49 -7.54 -5.50 1.57
CA SER A 49 -7.50 -6.89 1.08
C SER A 49 -6.19 -7.26 0.40
N TRP A 50 -5.53 -6.31 -0.28
CA TRP A 50 -4.20 -6.52 -0.87
C TRP A 50 -3.09 -6.71 0.17
N SER A 51 -3.28 -6.25 1.40
CA SER A 51 -2.29 -6.43 2.48
C SER A 51 -2.27 -7.85 3.04
N HIS A 52 -3.19 -8.73 2.63
CA HIS A 52 -3.17 -10.16 2.98
C HIS A 52 -2.38 -11.02 1.99
N ASP A 53 -2.10 -10.50 0.78
CA ASP A 53 -1.36 -11.16 -0.29
C ASP A 53 0.14 -10.78 -0.22
N PRO A 54 1.06 -11.76 -0.06
CA PRO A 54 2.50 -11.51 -0.05
C PRO A 54 3.04 -10.73 -1.25
N GLU A 55 2.39 -10.83 -2.42
CA GLU A 55 2.85 -10.17 -3.64
C GLU A 55 2.45 -8.69 -3.71
N SER A 56 1.47 -8.26 -2.92
CA SER A 56 0.98 -6.88 -2.91
C SER A 56 1.03 -6.17 -1.55
N ALA A 57 1.36 -6.89 -0.48
CA ALA A 57 1.45 -6.32 0.85
C ALA A 57 2.67 -5.40 1.01
N SER A 58 2.44 -4.19 1.50
CA SER A 58 3.53 -3.28 1.90
C SER A 58 3.76 -3.28 3.42
N ALA A 59 2.78 -3.72 4.21
CA ALA A 59 2.88 -3.88 5.65
C ALA A 59 3.41 -5.29 6.01
N PRO A 60 3.96 -5.51 7.22
CA PRO A 60 4.30 -6.85 7.68
C PRO A 60 3.08 -7.79 7.63
N LEU A 61 3.20 -8.91 6.89
CA LEU A 61 2.07 -9.83 6.65
C LEU A 61 1.42 -10.34 7.94
N GLY A 62 2.22 -10.64 8.97
CA GLY A 62 1.69 -11.09 10.25
C GLY A 62 0.81 -10.04 10.94
N TRP A 63 1.16 -8.77 10.83
CA TRP A 63 0.33 -7.67 11.35
C TRP A 63 -0.93 -7.50 10.49
N ALA A 64 -0.79 -7.47 9.16
CA ALA A 64 -1.94 -7.27 8.27
C ALA A 64 -2.99 -8.38 8.39
N ARG A 65 -2.55 -9.64 8.46
CA ARG A 65 -3.44 -10.82 8.62
C ARG A 65 -4.07 -10.93 10.01
N ALA A 66 -3.60 -10.18 11.00
CA ALA A 66 -4.25 -10.08 12.30
C ALA A 66 -5.48 -9.15 12.28
N HIS A 67 -5.66 -8.37 11.22
CA HIS A 67 -6.80 -7.47 11.02
C HIS A 67 -7.74 -7.98 9.93
N PRO A 68 -9.05 -7.67 10.01
CA PRO A 68 -9.96 -7.86 8.88
C PRO A 68 -9.42 -7.22 7.59
N ALA A 69 -9.55 -7.95 6.48
CA ALA A 69 -9.32 -7.40 5.15
C ALA A 69 -10.62 -6.81 4.61
N LEU A 70 -10.55 -5.59 4.08
CA LEU A 70 -11.65 -4.92 3.39
C LEU A 70 -11.30 -4.69 1.92
N GLY A 71 -12.28 -4.92 1.04
CA GLY A 71 -12.12 -4.65 -0.38
C GLY A 71 -12.16 -3.17 -0.73
N VAL A 72 -12.27 -2.90 -2.02
CA VAL A 72 -12.21 -1.53 -2.59
C VAL A 72 -13.56 -1.03 -3.10
N THR A 73 -14.63 -1.80 -2.92
CA THR A 73 -15.98 -1.43 -3.37
C THR A 73 -16.62 -0.43 -2.43
N ALA A 74 -17.50 0.43 -2.97
CA ALA A 74 -18.17 1.44 -2.14
C ALA A 74 -19.14 0.79 -1.14
N GLU A 75 -19.81 -0.27 -1.57
CA GLU A 75 -20.78 -1.06 -0.81
C GLU A 75 -20.15 -1.68 0.43
N GLU A 76 -19.00 -2.35 0.28
CA GLU A 76 -18.29 -2.97 1.42
C GLU A 76 -17.84 -1.89 2.43
N ILE A 77 -17.29 -0.78 1.94
CA ILE A 77 -16.80 0.30 2.80
C ILE A 77 -17.95 1.00 3.54
N ILE A 78 -19.10 1.23 2.87
CA ILE A 78 -20.29 1.79 3.52
C ILE A 78 -20.83 0.82 4.58
N ALA A 79 -20.87 -0.48 4.29
CA ALA A 79 -21.32 -1.51 5.22
C ALA A 79 -20.44 -1.58 6.48
N ALA A 80 -19.13 -1.37 6.34
CA ALA A 80 -18.16 -1.33 7.44
C ALA A 80 -18.33 -0.13 8.38
N LYS A 81 -19.06 0.92 7.99
CA LYS A 81 -19.35 2.13 8.79
C LYS A 81 -18.09 2.71 9.46
N PRO A 82 -17.00 2.99 8.72
CA PRO A 82 -15.77 3.51 9.31
C PRO A 82 -16.00 4.91 9.90
N ARG A 83 -15.32 5.23 11.01
CA ARG A 83 -15.23 6.63 11.46
C ARG A 83 -14.26 7.45 10.60
N LEU A 84 -13.34 6.75 9.93
CA LEU A 84 -12.34 7.33 9.04
C LEU A 84 -11.85 6.26 8.06
N LEU A 85 -11.98 6.53 6.77
CA LEU A 85 -11.35 5.77 5.69
C LEU A 85 -10.05 6.45 5.24
N LEU A 86 -8.97 5.69 5.11
CA LEU A 86 -7.73 6.11 4.47
C LEU A 86 -7.56 5.37 3.15
N THR A 87 -7.65 6.10 2.04
CA THR A 87 -7.72 5.53 0.67
C THR A 87 -6.76 6.22 -0.29
N GLY A 88 -6.48 5.58 -1.43
CA GLY A 88 -5.76 6.20 -2.55
C GLY A 88 -6.64 7.19 -3.34
N ASN A 89 -6.05 8.24 -3.90
CA ASN A 89 -6.80 9.23 -4.71
C ASN A 89 -6.89 8.86 -6.22
N LEU A 90 -5.94 8.09 -6.77
CA LEU A 90 -5.88 7.78 -8.20
C LEU A 90 -6.68 6.53 -8.58
N ALA A 91 -6.37 5.39 -7.97
CA ALA A 91 -6.95 4.09 -8.36
C ALA A 91 -8.45 3.95 -8.04
N SER A 92 -8.99 4.82 -7.16
CA SER A 92 -10.34 4.69 -6.61
C SER A 92 -11.20 5.94 -6.85
N SER A 93 -10.90 6.78 -7.85
CA SER A 93 -11.57 8.09 -8.01
C SER A 93 -13.10 7.98 -8.12
N GLY A 94 -13.62 7.01 -8.89
CA GLY A 94 -15.06 6.73 -8.99
C GLY A 94 -15.67 6.24 -7.67
N THR A 95 -15.04 5.26 -7.01
CA THR A 95 -15.44 4.76 -5.69
C THR A 95 -15.43 5.87 -4.64
N ASN A 96 -14.37 6.69 -4.61
CA ASN A 96 -14.22 7.80 -3.68
C ASN A 96 -15.35 8.82 -3.86
N ALA A 97 -15.78 9.08 -5.10
CA ALA A 97 -16.94 9.95 -5.36
C ALA A 97 -18.24 9.38 -4.78
N ALA A 98 -18.47 8.06 -4.93
CA ALA A 98 -19.63 7.39 -4.34
C ALA A 98 -19.59 7.42 -2.80
N LEU A 99 -18.43 7.18 -2.20
CA LEU A 99 -18.21 7.23 -0.75
C LEU A 99 -18.41 8.64 -0.18
N ALA A 100 -17.90 9.67 -0.86
CA ALA A 100 -18.18 11.06 -0.52
C ALA A 100 -19.68 11.36 -0.54
N LYS A 101 -20.39 10.92 -1.60
CA LYS A 101 -21.84 11.10 -1.71
C LYS A 101 -22.61 10.37 -0.60
N ALA A 102 -22.11 9.23 -0.14
CA ALA A 102 -22.66 8.48 0.98
C ALA A 102 -22.29 9.06 2.36
N GLY A 103 -21.48 10.13 2.41
CA GLY A 103 -21.10 10.79 3.66
C GLY A 103 -20.02 10.07 4.47
N VAL A 104 -19.26 9.16 3.84
CA VAL A 104 -18.17 8.43 4.52
C VAL A 104 -17.01 9.40 4.81
N PRO A 105 -16.59 9.57 6.08
CA PRO A 105 -15.43 10.39 6.40
C PRO A 105 -14.17 9.75 5.83
N MET A 106 -13.47 10.45 4.92
CA MET A 106 -12.29 9.90 4.27
C MET A 106 -11.13 10.90 4.13
N ARG A 107 -9.92 10.36 4.08
CA ARG A 107 -8.70 11.04 3.62
C ARG A 107 -8.12 10.27 2.45
N THR A 108 -7.83 11.00 1.38
CA THR A 108 -7.31 10.45 0.14
C THR A 108 -5.83 10.81 0.01
N PHE A 109 -5.01 9.86 -0.42
CA PHE A 109 -3.56 10.03 -0.54
C PHE A 109 -3.08 9.66 -1.94
N GLY A 110 -2.17 10.47 -2.48
CA GLY A 110 -1.46 10.18 -3.73
C GLY A 110 -0.31 9.22 -3.55
N VAL A 111 0.33 8.88 -4.66
CA VAL A 111 1.61 8.18 -4.64
C VAL A 111 2.71 9.23 -4.47
N PRO A 112 3.55 9.17 -3.43
CA PRO A 112 4.64 10.12 -3.26
C PRO A 112 5.66 9.97 -4.39
N ALA A 113 6.07 11.09 -4.98
CA ALA A 113 7.11 11.13 -6.00
C ALA A 113 8.50 11.36 -5.40
N THR A 114 8.56 11.85 -4.16
CA THR A 114 9.82 12.12 -3.46
C THR A 114 9.83 11.65 -2.01
N VAL A 115 11.02 11.53 -1.42
CA VAL A 115 11.25 11.26 0.01
C VAL A 115 10.59 12.34 0.86
N ALA A 116 10.63 13.60 0.42
CA ALA A 116 9.95 14.69 1.11
C ALA A 116 8.42 14.54 1.08
N ASP A 117 7.85 14.11 -0.05
CA ASP A 117 6.43 13.80 -0.16
C ASP A 117 6.05 12.61 0.73
N SER A 118 6.90 11.57 0.78
CA SER A 118 6.72 10.40 1.63
C SER A 118 6.69 10.79 3.12
N ILE A 119 7.64 11.61 3.58
CA ILE A 119 7.67 12.17 4.93
C ILE A 119 6.39 12.95 5.24
N SER A 120 5.97 13.81 4.32
CA SER A 120 4.76 14.62 4.48
C SER A 120 3.50 13.75 4.56
N GLN A 121 3.43 12.70 3.73
CA GLN A 121 2.35 11.73 3.75
C GLN A 121 2.30 10.95 5.06
N VAL A 122 3.43 10.47 5.58
CA VAL A 122 3.51 9.80 6.88
C VAL A 122 2.98 10.69 8.00
N GLN A 123 3.38 11.96 8.03
CA GLN A 123 2.92 12.92 9.02
C GLN A 123 1.42 13.18 8.91
N ALA A 124 0.89 13.29 7.68
CA ALA A 124 -0.53 13.50 7.43
C ALA A 124 -1.38 12.28 7.85
N VAL A 125 -0.95 11.06 7.50
CA VAL A 125 -1.61 9.81 7.93
C VAL A 125 -1.61 9.72 9.45
N ALA A 126 -0.44 9.89 10.09
CA ALA A 126 -0.30 9.80 11.54
C ALA A 126 -1.17 10.85 12.27
N THR A 127 -1.25 12.06 11.74
CA THR A 127 -2.13 13.11 12.29
C THR A 127 -3.60 12.73 12.15
N ALA A 128 -4.02 12.19 11.00
CA ALA A 128 -5.39 11.79 10.76
C ALA A 128 -5.88 10.69 11.72
N VAL A 129 -4.98 9.80 12.14
CA VAL A 129 -5.28 8.71 13.09
C VAL A 129 -5.03 9.07 14.56
N GLY A 130 -4.54 10.29 14.85
CA GLY A 130 -4.32 10.78 16.22
C GLY A 130 -2.96 10.42 16.83
N HIS A 131 -1.98 10.01 16.02
CA HIS A 131 -0.63 9.58 16.46
C HIS A 131 0.51 10.44 15.90
N PRO A 132 0.47 11.78 16.00
CA PRO A 132 1.46 12.65 15.34
C PRO A 132 2.90 12.41 15.82
N ARG A 133 3.10 12.04 17.10
CA ARG A 133 4.43 11.70 17.63
C ARG A 133 5.01 10.43 16.99
N ALA A 134 4.19 9.43 16.70
CA ALA A 134 4.64 8.24 16.00
C ALA A 134 5.01 8.55 14.55
N GLY A 135 4.19 9.38 13.87
CA GLY A 135 4.50 9.88 12.53
C GLY A 135 5.80 10.69 12.48
N GLN A 136 6.08 11.52 13.48
CA GLN A 136 7.35 12.27 13.56
C GLN A 136 8.57 11.34 13.68
N ARG A 137 8.48 10.27 14.48
CA ARG A 137 9.55 9.28 14.59
C ARG A 137 9.78 8.57 13.26
N LEU A 138 8.73 8.03 12.65
CA LEU A 138 8.84 7.34 11.35
C LEU A 138 9.37 8.28 10.25
N ALA A 139 8.92 9.53 10.22
CA ALA A 139 9.45 10.53 9.29
C ALA A 139 10.95 10.79 9.48
N ALA A 140 11.43 10.84 10.73
CA ALA A 140 12.85 11.00 11.03
C ALA A 140 13.66 9.75 10.59
N ASP A 141 13.12 8.56 10.80
CA ASP A 141 13.74 7.30 10.38
C ASP A 141 13.86 7.22 8.84
N ILE A 142 12.81 7.61 8.12
CA ILE A 142 12.81 7.71 6.65
C ILE A 142 13.87 8.72 6.19
N ALA A 143 13.90 9.91 6.79
CA ALA A 143 14.88 10.94 6.46
C ALA A 143 16.33 10.47 6.69
N ALA A 144 16.55 9.70 7.76
CA ALA A 144 17.85 9.13 8.08
C ALA A 144 18.26 8.02 7.09
N ALA A 145 17.34 7.13 6.73
CA ALA A 145 17.58 6.04 5.80
C ALA A 145 17.79 6.52 4.35
N ALA A 146 17.15 7.64 3.96
CA ALA A 146 17.21 8.19 2.62
C ALA A 146 18.35 9.21 2.41
N LYS A 147 19.34 9.26 3.31
CA LYS A 147 20.52 10.12 3.12
C LYS A 147 21.29 9.71 1.86
N PRO A 148 21.74 10.67 1.04
CA PRO A 148 22.53 10.36 -0.15
C PRO A 148 23.81 9.56 0.19
N ALA A 149 24.18 8.65 -0.70
CA ALA A 149 25.41 7.88 -0.60
C ALA A 149 26.64 8.80 -0.68
N THR A 150 27.61 8.58 0.19
CA THR A 150 28.88 9.34 0.22
C THR A 150 29.88 8.81 -0.81
N THR A 151 29.72 7.57 -1.27
CA THR A 151 30.56 6.94 -2.29
C THR A 151 29.65 6.32 -3.36
N PRO A 152 29.27 7.09 -4.39
CA PRO A 152 28.28 6.63 -5.36
C PRO A 152 28.87 5.58 -6.31
N PRO A 153 28.13 4.52 -6.63
CA PRO A 153 28.59 3.50 -7.58
C PRO A 153 28.66 4.03 -9.02
N ASN A 154 27.86 5.06 -9.38
CA ASN A 154 27.77 5.63 -10.73
C ASN A 154 27.49 4.57 -11.81
N ARG A 155 26.69 3.56 -11.47
CA ARG A 155 26.25 2.48 -12.37
C ARG A 155 24.81 2.72 -12.80
N SER A 156 24.47 2.29 -14.00
CA SER A 156 23.09 2.30 -14.47
C SER A 156 22.28 1.20 -13.77
N ALA A 157 21.09 1.54 -13.27
CA ALA A 157 20.22 0.60 -12.59
C ALA A 157 18.78 0.75 -13.07
N ILE A 158 18.06 -0.37 -13.12
CA ILE A 158 16.61 -0.37 -13.35
C ILE A 158 15.92 -1.10 -12.20
N ILE A 159 14.72 -0.63 -11.84
CA ILE A 159 13.80 -1.37 -10.97
C ILE A 159 12.73 -1.94 -11.88
N TRP A 160 12.78 -3.26 -12.08
CA TRP A 160 11.92 -3.99 -12.99
C TRP A 160 11.00 -4.92 -12.20
N GLN A 161 9.71 -4.67 -12.30
CA GLN A 161 8.66 -5.41 -11.61
C GLN A 161 7.93 -6.34 -12.58
N THR A 162 7.08 -7.21 -12.01
CA THR A 162 6.24 -8.15 -12.75
C THR A 162 5.49 -7.48 -13.89
N GLY A 163 5.43 -8.17 -15.04
CA GLY A 163 4.76 -7.64 -16.24
C GLY A 163 5.55 -6.55 -16.99
N GLY A 164 6.80 -6.28 -16.60
CA GLY A 164 7.65 -5.29 -17.25
C GLY A 164 7.46 -3.87 -16.72
N PHE A 165 6.79 -3.71 -15.59
CA PHE A 165 6.54 -2.40 -15.00
C PHE A 165 7.81 -1.82 -14.40
N VAL A 166 8.16 -0.60 -14.79
CA VAL A 166 9.42 0.04 -14.37
C VAL A 166 9.18 1.43 -13.82
N ALA A 167 10.04 1.79 -12.86
CA ALA A 167 10.07 3.13 -12.31
C ALA A 167 10.89 4.08 -13.20
N GLY A 168 10.18 4.91 -13.96
CA GLY A 168 10.71 5.99 -14.77
C GLY A 168 10.98 7.27 -14.00
N LYS A 169 11.31 8.33 -14.74
CA LYS A 169 11.68 9.63 -14.18
C LYS A 169 10.57 10.25 -13.34
N GLY A 170 10.96 10.86 -12.22
CA GLY A 170 10.06 11.58 -11.32
C GLY A 170 9.22 10.67 -10.42
N THR A 171 9.62 9.42 -10.25
CA THR A 171 9.08 8.51 -9.23
C THR A 171 9.92 8.58 -7.95
N LEU A 172 9.37 8.11 -6.83
CA LEU A 172 10.16 7.97 -5.60
C LEU A 172 11.38 7.04 -5.81
N GLN A 173 11.21 5.98 -6.59
CA GLN A 173 12.25 5.04 -6.94
C GLN A 173 13.37 5.70 -7.76
N ASP A 174 13.04 6.60 -8.68
CA ASP A 174 14.02 7.42 -9.41
C ASP A 174 14.86 8.27 -8.44
N GLU A 175 14.21 8.95 -7.49
CA GLU A 175 14.93 9.73 -6.47
C GLU A 175 15.80 8.85 -5.56
N LEU A 176 15.30 7.68 -5.15
CA LEU A 176 16.05 6.75 -4.31
C LEU A 176 17.27 6.16 -5.03
N LEU A 177 17.15 5.82 -6.32
CA LEU A 177 18.29 5.42 -7.15
C LEU A 177 19.33 6.55 -7.22
N ALA A 178 18.89 7.78 -7.48
CA ALA A 178 19.78 8.94 -7.54
C ALA A 178 20.48 9.20 -6.19
N ARG A 179 19.76 9.12 -5.06
CA ARG A 179 20.31 9.25 -3.71
C ARG A 179 21.33 8.15 -3.41
N ALA A 180 21.08 6.92 -3.86
CA ALA A 180 22.02 5.82 -3.74
C ALA A 180 23.23 5.91 -4.71
N GLY A 181 23.24 6.91 -5.61
CA GLY A 181 24.32 7.14 -6.57
C GLY A 181 24.25 6.28 -7.83
N PHE A 182 23.06 5.74 -8.14
CA PHE A 182 22.78 5.06 -9.41
C PHE A 182 22.23 6.04 -10.45
N ILE A 183 22.40 5.68 -11.72
CA ILE A 183 21.76 6.34 -12.86
C ILE A 183 20.53 5.53 -13.23
N ASN A 184 19.33 6.11 -13.15
CA ASN A 184 18.10 5.39 -13.53
C ASN A 184 18.09 5.10 -15.04
N ALA A 185 18.19 3.82 -15.40
CA ALA A 185 18.25 3.36 -16.78
C ALA A 185 16.92 3.55 -17.52
N SER A 186 15.78 3.68 -16.82
CA SER A 186 14.47 3.95 -17.44
C SER A 186 14.48 5.19 -18.33
N GLY A 187 15.30 6.20 -17.98
CA GLY A 187 15.47 7.41 -18.79
C GLY A 187 16.05 7.16 -20.18
N GLN A 188 16.87 6.12 -20.36
CA GLN A 188 17.45 5.74 -21.65
C GLN A 188 16.39 5.20 -22.63
N PHE A 189 15.29 4.68 -22.09
CA PHE A 189 14.14 4.16 -22.84
C PHE A 189 13.02 5.21 -23.01
N GLY A 190 13.24 6.45 -22.55
CA GLY A 190 12.25 7.53 -22.62
C GLY A 190 11.11 7.42 -21.60
N LEU A 191 11.17 6.47 -20.66
CA LEU A 191 10.06 6.12 -19.77
C LEU A 191 9.89 7.16 -18.65
N GLN A 192 8.65 7.58 -18.43
CA GLN A 192 8.26 8.56 -17.42
C GLN A 192 7.34 7.90 -16.38
N GLN A 193 7.40 8.38 -15.14
CA GLN A 193 6.54 7.88 -14.06
C GLN A 193 6.56 6.35 -13.99
N TRP A 194 5.42 5.69 -14.13
CA TRP A 194 5.38 4.25 -14.23
C TRP A 194 4.96 3.83 -15.64
N ASP A 195 5.78 2.98 -16.26
CA ASP A 195 5.60 2.55 -17.65
C ASP A 195 6.00 1.09 -17.82
N VAL A 196 5.74 0.52 -19.00
CA VAL A 196 6.05 -0.87 -19.33
C VAL A 196 7.26 -0.93 -20.27
N LEU A 197 8.30 -1.63 -19.82
CA LEU A 197 9.49 -1.94 -20.63
C LEU A 197 9.45 -3.42 -21.07
N PRO A 198 9.31 -3.70 -22.38
CA PRO A 198 9.40 -5.06 -22.90
C PRO A 198 10.74 -5.71 -22.59
N LEU A 199 10.72 -7.01 -22.25
CA LEU A 199 11.92 -7.75 -21.86
C LEU A 199 12.96 -7.79 -23.00
N GLU A 200 12.52 -7.93 -24.24
CA GLU A 200 13.37 -7.95 -25.43
C GLU A 200 14.12 -6.63 -25.61
N THR A 201 13.50 -5.50 -25.22
CA THR A 201 14.12 -4.18 -25.24
C THR A 201 15.16 -4.06 -24.13
N LEU A 202 14.84 -4.52 -22.91
CA LEU A 202 15.77 -4.52 -21.78
C LEU A 202 17.02 -5.38 -22.08
N VAL A 203 16.84 -6.57 -22.65
CA VAL A 203 17.96 -7.49 -22.96
C VAL A 203 18.86 -6.95 -24.08
N ARG A 204 18.31 -6.16 -25.00
CA ARG A 204 19.08 -5.56 -26.10
C ARG A 204 20.03 -4.45 -25.62
N SER A 205 19.63 -3.73 -24.57
CA SER A 205 20.40 -2.64 -23.99
C SER A 205 20.33 -2.72 -22.47
N PRO A 206 21.02 -3.70 -21.84
CA PRO A 206 20.87 -3.96 -20.42
C PRO A 206 21.53 -2.86 -19.57
N PRO A 207 20.95 -2.51 -18.41
CA PRO A 207 21.64 -1.71 -17.40
C PRO A 207 22.73 -2.54 -16.71
N ASP A 208 23.59 -1.87 -15.97
CA ASP A 208 24.62 -2.54 -15.15
C ASP A 208 23.99 -3.37 -14.02
N ILE A 209 22.85 -2.93 -13.48
CA ILE A 209 22.13 -3.57 -12.37
C ILE A 209 20.64 -3.65 -12.67
N ASN A 210 20.03 -4.80 -12.39
CA ASN A 210 18.59 -4.99 -12.39
C ASN A 210 18.10 -5.34 -10.98
N PHE A 211 17.33 -4.43 -10.38
CA PHE A 211 16.62 -4.69 -9.14
C PHE A 211 15.25 -5.27 -9.47
N MET A 212 14.99 -6.48 -8.98
CA MET A 212 13.71 -7.15 -9.13
C MET A 212 13.23 -7.61 -7.76
N THR A 213 11.92 -7.57 -7.53
CA THR A 213 11.33 -8.16 -6.34
C THR A 213 11.58 -9.67 -6.36
N THR A 214 12.10 -10.20 -5.26
CA THR A 214 12.09 -11.64 -5.01
C THR A 214 10.85 -11.93 -4.17
N MET A 215 10.16 -13.05 -4.43
CA MET A 215 9.00 -13.49 -3.65
C MET A 215 9.30 -13.34 -2.15
N ALA A 216 8.45 -12.64 -1.42
CA ALA A 216 8.56 -12.56 0.03
C ALA A 216 8.27 -13.94 0.62
N THR A 217 9.32 -14.65 1.06
CA THR A 217 9.19 -15.92 1.80
C THR A 217 8.65 -15.70 3.20
#